data_AF-A0A1I7VC34-F1
#
_entry.id   AF-A0A1I7VC34-F1
#
_cell.length_a   1.000
_cell.length_b   1.000
_cell.length_c   1.000
_cell.angle_alpha   90.00
_cell.angle_beta   90.00
_cell.angle_gamma   90.00
#
_symmetry.space_group_name_H-M   'P 1'
#
loop_
_entity.id
_entity.type
_entity.pdbx_description
1 polymer ?
#
loop_
_entity_poly.entity_id
_entity_poly.type
_entity_poly.pdbx_seq_one_letter_code
_entity_poly.pdbx_strand_id
1 'polypeptide(L)'
;MVEPSKTRPEKIRKIIFHSNKDDFAIDIDLLKEYSKKIKQLEADGKVPKMLDFSNYDVIAVSTLIDYMATGGRTKARITNSILGDMTEIARLLEMESLLTKINEFILISVTQNEQFLVHTLTMISMQILLDTSMGKKVFDIAVNKFPIIRKMASFNEVPLDAILRILDRCDLNISSEYDVVETAISWLAAKPERIHFSYLVLRCIRIANLAPDQRTDLFALTSSMSNYAQIMSAFAHYTFNNTNAHRVCVLAEHNSYKRCGNRSGHTQFVINVPSRKIVYRRKAPPIKASYVTAKPKTSPSQALNEIKNIRMHEGKDLKRSVFGISQKPRTTRMERMERYLEEYKRMLNL
;
A
#
# COMPACT_ATOMS: atom_id res chain seq x y z
N MET A 1 -56.28 -13.76 -44.61
CA MET A 1 -56.07 -12.86 -43.45
C MET A 1 -55.00 -13.49 -42.59
N VAL A 2 -53.81 -12.92 -42.58
CA VAL A 2 -52.68 -13.40 -41.78
C VAL A 2 -52.79 -12.77 -40.40
N GLU A 3 -52.91 -13.59 -39.36
CA GLU A 3 -52.93 -13.11 -37.98
C GLU A 3 -51.60 -12.40 -37.65
N PRO A 4 -51.65 -11.23 -36.98
CA PRO A 4 -50.44 -10.56 -36.55
C PRO A 4 -49.81 -11.36 -35.39
N SER A 5 -48.58 -11.81 -35.62
CA SER A 5 -47.72 -12.43 -34.61
C SER A 5 -47.59 -11.50 -33.41
N LYS A 6 -48.18 -11.90 -32.28
CA LYS A 6 -47.96 -11.27 -30.98
C LYS A 6 -46.48 -11.42 -30.62
N THR A 7 -45.69 -10.36 -30.86
CA THR A 7 -44.38 -10.17 -30.25
C THR A 7 -44.57 -10.21 -28.74
N ARG A 8 -44.13 -11.31 -28.12
CA ARG A 8 -44.10 -11.44 -26.65
C ARG A 8 -43.21 -10.31 -26.13
N PRO A 9 -43.64 -9.53 -25.12
CA PRO A 9 -42.77 -8.54 -24.50
C PRO A 9 -41.57 -9.28 -23.89
N GLU A 10 -40.36 -8.83 -24.23
CA GLU A 10 -39.14 -9.34 -23.62
C GLU A 10 -39.26 -9.19 -22.11
N LYS A 11 -39.16 -10.31 -21.38
CA LYS A 11 -39.15 -10.28 -19.91
C LYS A 11 -37.91 -9.50 -19.48
N ILE A 12 -38.12 -8.30 -18.95
CA ILE A 12 -37.09 -7.48 -18.31
C ILE A 12 -36.35 -8.34 -17.29
N ARG A 13 -35.08 -8.64 -17.56
CA ARG A 13 -34.25 -9.48 -16.69
C ARG A 13 -33.68 -8.60 -15.60
N LYS A 14 -34.07 -8.85 -14.36
CA LYS A 14 -33.65 -8.04 -13.21
C LYS A 14 -32.60 -8.75 -12.36
N ILE A 15 -31.70 -7.96 -11.80
CA ILE A 15 -30.75 -8.34 -10.74
C ILE A 15 -31.09 -7.57 -9.47
N ILE A 16 -30.92 -8.19 -8.30
CA ILE A 16 -31.17 -7.54 -7.01
C ILE A 16 -29.85 -7.07 -6.41
N PHE A 17 -29.73 -5.79 -6.08
CA PHE A 17 -28.67 -5.27 -5.23
C PHE A 17 -29.19 -5.25 -3.80
N HIS A 18 -28.65 -6.13 -2.96
CA HIS A 18 -29.02 -6.22 -1.56
C HIS A 18 -28.12 -5.35 -0.71
N SER A 19 -28.69 -4.42 0.04
CA SER A 19 -27.97 -3.65 1.04
C SER A 19 -28.42 -4.07 2.43
N ASN A 20 -27.76 -3.54 3.47
CA ASN A 20 -28.14 -3.84 4.86
C ASN A 20 -29.58 -3.47 5.23
N LYS A 21 -30.23 -2.59 4.46
CA LYS A 21 -31.58 -2.09 4.75
C LYS A 21 -32.58 -2.34 3.63
N ASP A 22 -32.12 -2.25 2.38
CA ASP A 22 -32.98 -2.19 1.22
C ASP A 22 -32.52 -3.15 0.11
N ASP A 23 -33.49 -3.65 -0.65
CA ASP A 23 -33.29 -4.40 -1.88
C ASP A 23 -33.64 -3.53 -3.09
N PHE A 24 -32.72 -3.43 -4.03
CA PHE A 24 -32.91 -2.66 -5.25
C PHE A 24 -32.95 -3.56 -6.47
N ALA A 25 -34.07 -3.55 -7.20
CA ALA A 25 -34.21 -4.32 -8.43
C ALA A 25 -33.74 -3.48 -9.64
N ILE A 26 -32.68 -3.94 -10.30
CA ILE A 26 -32.01 -3.23 -11.39
C ILE A 26 -32.17 -4.03 -12.68
N ASP A 27 -32.42 -3.33 -13.79
CA ASP A 27 -32.44 -3.94 -15.11
C ASP A 27 -31.01 -4.36 -15.52
N ILE A 28 -30.85 -5.62 -15.92
CA ILE A 28 -29.58 -6.14 -16.41
C ILE A 28 -29.15 -5.40 -17.68
N ASP A 29 -30.10 -5.04 -18.55
CA ASP A 29 -29.80 -4.30 -19.78
C ASP A 29 -29.18 -2.94 -19.47
N LEU A 30 -29.73 -2.21 -18.52
CA LEU A 30 -29.16 -0.96 -18.02
C LEU A 30 -27.77 -1.19 -17.37
N LEU A 31 -27.64 -2.19 -16.50
CA LEU A 31 -26.40 -2.43 -15.77
C LEU A 31 -25.22 -2.77 -16.71
N LYS A 32 -25.47 -3.45 -17.83
CA LYS A 32 -24.46 -3.78 -18.85
C LYS A 32 -23.93 -2.58 -19.61
N GLU A 33 -24.69 -1.50 -19.71
CA GLU A 33 -24.21 -0.26 -20.32
C GLU A 33 -23.07 0.35 -19.52
N TYR A 34 -23.07 0.16 -18.19
CA TYR A 34 -22.12 0.78 -17.28
C TYR A 34 -21.07 -0.19 -16.71
N SER A 35 -21.36 -1.49 -16.63
CA SER A 35 -20.48 -2.50 -16.02
C SER A 35 -19.92 -3.48 -17.04
N LYS A 36 -18.59 -3.41 -17.27
CA LYS A 36 -17.89 -4.41 -18.09
C LYS A 36 -17.98 -5.81 -17.48
N LYS A 37 -17.95 -5.89 -16.15
CA LYS A 37 -18.05 -7.16 -15.43
C LYS A 37 -19.36 -7.88 -15.69
N ILE A 38 -20.47 -7.16 -15.65
CA ILE A 38 -21.80 -7.73 -15.87
C ILE A 38 -21.98 -8.11 -17.35
N LYS A 39 -21.43 -7.31 -18.27
CA LYS A 39 -21.41 -7.66 -19.70
C LYS A 39 -20.69 -8.99 -19.98
N GLN A 40 -19.56 -9.24 -19.31
CA GLN A 40 -18.85 -10.52 -19.40
C GLN A 40 -19.65 -11.68 -18.77
N LEU A 41 -20.21 -11.46 -17.58
CA LEU A 41 -21.01 -12.48 -16.90
C LEU A 41 -22.27 -12.87 -17.68
N GLU A 42 -22.84 -11.94 -18.45
CA GLU A 42 -23.95 -12.26 -19.34
C GLU A 42 -23.52 -13.10 -20.54
N ALA A 43 -22.41 -12.75 -21.19
CA ALA A 43 -21.86 -13.54 -22.28
C ALA A 43 -21.57 -14.99 -21.84
N ASP A 44 -21.13 -15.17 -20.59
CA ASP A 44 -20.87 -16.47 -19.99
C ASP A 44 -22.12 -17.20 -19.44
N GLY A 45 -23.29 -16.56 -19.45
CA GLY A 45 -24.51 -17.09 -18.85
C GLY A 45 -24.46 -17.25 -17.32
N LYS A 46 -23.59 -16.50 -16.65
CA LYS A 46 -23.29 -16.58 -15.21
C LYS A 46 -23.71 -15.35 -14.41
N VAL A 47 -24.65 -14.56 -14.91
CA VAL A 47 -25.16 -13.39 -14.18
C VAL A 47 -25.84 -13.86 -12.89
N PRO A 48 -25.36 -13.44 -11.70
CA PRO A 48 -26.00 -13.80 -10.45
C PRO A 48 -27.37 -13.12 -10.36
N LYS A 49 -28.31 -13.77 -9.67
CA LYS A 49 -29.64 -13.18 -9.43
C LYS A 49 -29.60 -12.01 -8.43
N MET A 50 -28.56 -11.99 -7.59
CA MET A 50 -28.41 -11.05 -6.48
C MET A 50 -26.94 -10.73 -6.27
N LEU A 51 -26.63 -9.46 -6.04
CA LEU A 51 -25.34 -8.97 -5.57
C LEU A 51 -25.49 -8.47 -4.15
N ASP A 52 -24.65 -8.99 -3.26
CA ASP A 52 -24.67 -8.64 -1.84
C ASP A 52 -23.73 -7.46 -1.57
N PHE A 53 -24.35 -6.32 -1.24
CA PHE A 53 -23.73 -5.07 -0.82
C PHE A 53 -24.04 -4.72 0.64
N SER A 54 -24.46 -5.68 1.46
CA SER A 54 -24.68 -5.51 2.91
C SER A 54 -23.51 -4.82 3.63
N ASN A 55 -22.28 -5.07 3.20
CA ASN A 55 -21.09 -4.47 3.81
C ASN A 55 -20.81 -2.99 3.43
N TYR A 56 -21.63 -2.39 2.57
CA TYR A 56 -21.44 -1.02 2.08
C TYR A 56 -22.51 -0.08 2.61
N ASP A 57 -22.22 1.22 2.61
CA ASP A 57 -23.18 2.26 2.92
C ASP A 57 -24.37 2.21 1.95
N VAL A 58 -25.59 2.15 2.50
CA VAL A 58 -26.84 2.12 1.73
C VAL A 58 -26.96 3.35 0.83
N ILE A 59 -26.45 4.51 1.27
CA ILE A 59 -26.42 5.74 0.47
C ILE A 59 -25.48 5.59 -0.73
N ALA A 60 -24.35 4.87 -0.59
CA ALA A 60 -23.47 4.57 -1.71
C ALA A 60 -24.18 3.71 -2.75
N VAL A 61 -24.85 2.64 -2.32
CA VAL A 61 -25.61 1.74 -3.21
C VAL A 61 -26.75 2.49 -3.92
N SER A 62 -27.52 3.30 -3.18
CA SER A 62 -28.59 4.13 -3.74
C SER A 62 -28.05 5.14 -4.76
N THR A 63 -26.95 5.84 -4.43
CA THR A 63 -26.30 6.81 -5.34
C THR A 63 -25.79 6.15 -6.63
N LEU A 64 -25.31 4.91 -6.55
CA LEU A 64 -24.90 4.13 -7.72
C LEU A 64 -26.09 3.82 -8.64
N ILE A 65 -27.25 3.51 -8.07
CA ILE A 65 -28.47 3.23 -8.83
C ILE A 65 -28.97 4.51 -9.52
N ASP A 66 -29.00 5.61 -8.78
CA ASP A 66 -29.37 6.92 -9.34
C ASP A 66 -28.43 7.33 -10.48
N TYR A 67 -27.14 7.05 -10.34
CA TYR A 67 -26.16 7.29 -11.40
C TYR A 67 -26.51 6.52 -12.69
N MET A 68 -26.87 5.23 -12.58
CA MET A 68 -27.26 4.42 -13.75
C MET A 68 -28.59 4.88 -14.34
N ALA A 69 -29.60 5.11 -13.50
CA ALA A 69 -30.94 5.50 -13.93
C ALA A 69 -30.96 6.86 -14.67
N THR A 70 -30.02 7.75 -14.35
CA THR A 70 -29.96 9.10 -14.93
C THR A 70 -29.04 9.21 -16.14
N GLY A 71 -28.65 8.08 -16.74
CA GLY A 71 -27.77 8.09 -17.90
C GLY A 71 -26.34 8.55 -17.57
N GLY A 72 -25.93 8.40 -16.31
CA GLY A 72 -24.72 8.99 -15.77
C GLY A 72 -24.72 10.52 -15.75
N ARG A 73 -25.84 11.22 -16.00
CA ARG A 73 -25.87 12.69 -16.11
C ARG A 73 -25.97 13.40 -14.78
N THR A 74 -26.58 12.79 -13.77
CA THR A 74 -26.59 13.42 -12.45
C THR A 74 -25.16 13.56 -11.96
N LYS A 75 -24.87 14.72 -11.37
CA LYS A 75 -23.81 14.82 -10.38
C LYS A 75 -24.26 13.89 -9.24
N ALA A 76 -24.06 12.59 -9.39
CA ALA A 76 -24.09 11.66 -8.27
C ALA A 76 -23.34 12.38 -7.16
N ARG A 77 -24.05 12.74 -6.09
CA ARG A 77 -23.50 13.64 -5.06
C ARG A 77 -22.55 12.80 -4.24
N ILE A 78 -21.40 12.47 -4.83
CA ILE A 78 -20.34 11.72 -4.21
C ILE A 78 -19.85 12.58 -3.05
N THR A 79 -20.30 12.22 -1.85
CA THR A 79 -19.85 12.85 -0.62
C THR A 79 -18.63 12.11 -0.09
N ASN A 80 -17.88 12.76 0.80
CA ASN A 80 -16.71 12.15 1.45
C ASN A 80 -17.08 10.83 2.15
N SER A 81 -18.27 10.75 2.74
CA SER A 81 -18.72 9.58 3.49
C SER A 81 -18.91 8.33 2.63
N ILE A 82 -19.39 8.48 1.40
CA ILE A 82 -19.68 7.35 0.49
C ILE A 82 -18.57 7.10 -0.52
N LEU A 83 -17.56 7.99 -0.59
CA LEU A 83 -16.52 7.96 -1.63
C LEU A 83 -15.74 6.65 -1.64
N GLY A 84 -15.38 6.12 -0.46
CA GLY A 84 -14.66 4.86 -0.34
C GLY A 84 -15.44 3.70 -0.93
N ASP A 85 -16.68 3.53 -0.47
CA ASP A 85 -17.58 2.47 -0.90
C ASP A 85 -17.93 2.59 -2.40
N MET A 86 -18.23 3.80 -2.87
CA MET A 86 -18.47 4.08 -4.29
C MET A 86 -17.27 3.70 -5.16
N THR A 87 -16.05 4.00 -4.71
CA THR A 87 -14.82 3.66 -5.44
C THR A 87 -14.61 2.14 -5.49
N GLU A 88 -14.86 1.44 -4.39
CA GLU A 88 -14.73 -0.02 -4.31
C GLU A 88 -15.77 -0.71 -5.19
N ILE A 89 -17.05 -0.33 -5.08
CA ILE A 89 -18.13 -0.91 -5.90
C ILE A 89 -17.88 -0.67 -7.39
N ALA A 90 -17.51 0.56 -7.77
CA ALA A 90 -17.23 0.90 -9.17
C ALA A 90 -16.06 0.07 -9.74
N ARG A 91 -15.08 -0.32 -8.92
CA ARG A 91 -14.00 -1.22 -9.34
C ARG A 91 -14.46 -2.67 -9.45
N LEU A 92 -15.19 -3.17 -8.47
CA LEU A 92 -15.71 -4.55 -8.47
C LEU A 92 -16.60 -4.81 -9.68
N LEU A 93 -17.38 -3.81 -10.08
CA LEU A 93 -18.25 -3.85 -11.26
C LEU A 93 -17.55 -3.39 -12.55
N GLU A 94 -16.28 -2.99 -12.50
CA GLU A 94 -15.50 -2.49 -13.64
C GLU A 94 -16.22 -1.36 -14.41
N MET A 95 -16.72 -0.36 -13.67
CA MET A 95 -17.49 0.79 -14.18
C MET A 95 -16.58 1.98 -14.49
N GLU A 96 -15.92 1.97 -15.65
CA GLU A 96 -14.91 2.96 -16.04
C GLU A 96 -15.42 4.42 -16.07
N SER A 97 -16.65 4.63 -16.55
CA SER A 97 -17.26 5.97 -16.62
C SER A 97 -17.46 6.57 -15.22
N LEU A 98 -17.86 5.74 -14.25
CA LEU A 98 -18.02 6.15 -12.86
C LEU A 98 -16.67 6.37 -12.18
N LEU A 99 -15.69 5.50 -12.41
CA LEU A 99 -14.34 5.66 -11.89
C LEU A 99 -13.68 6.95 -12.39
N THR A 100 -13.90 7.31 -13.65
CA THR A 100 -13.37 8.57 -14.23
C THR A 100 -13.95 9.78 -13.49
N LYS A 101 -15.27 9.79 -13.25
CA LYS A 101 -15.94 10.86 -12.50
C LYS A 101 -15.49 10.93 -11.04
N ILE A 102 -15.32 9.78 -10.39
CA ILE A 102 -14.79 9.71 -9.02
C ILE A 102 -13.37 10.31 -8.98
N ASN A 103 -12.51 9.95 -9.94
CA ASN A 103 -11.16 10.48 -10.02
C ASN A 103 -11.13 12.00 -10.24
N GLU A 104 -11.97 12.52 -11.12
CA GLU A 104 -12.12 13.97 -11.34
C GLU A 104 -12.56 14.69 -10.07
N PHE A 105 -13.59 14.16 -9.39
CA PHE A 105 -14.08 14.70 -8.13
C PHE A 105 -12.99 14.72 -7.05
N ILE A 106 -12.24 13.62 -6.89
CA ILE A 106 -11.12 13.53 -5.94
C ILE A 106 -10.10 14.61 -6.27
N LEU A 107 -9.63 14.69 -7.52
CA LEU A 107 -8.57 15.63 -7.91
C LEU A 107 -8.96 17.10 -7.69
N ILE A 108 -10.20 17.47 -8.02
CA ILE A 108 -10.72 18.82 -7.76
C ILE A 108 -10.75 19.08 -6.24
N SER A 109 -11.29 18.13 -5.48
CA SER A 109 -11.50 18.28 -4.04
C SER A 109 -10.19 18.33 -3.24
N VAL A 110 -9.20 17.48 -3.56
CA VAL A 110 -7.89 17.51 -2.87
C VAL A 110 -7.09 18.77 -3.19
N THR A 111 -7.30 19.34 -4.39
CA THR A 111 -6.67 20.60 -4.78
C THR A 111 -7.25 21.78 -4.02
N GLN A 112 -8.55 21.75 -3.70
CA GLN A 112 -9.25 22.85 -3.04
C GLN A 112 -9.29 22.76 -1.52
N ASN A 113 -9.17 21.56 -0.94
CA ASN A 113 -9.40 21.35 0.49
C ASN A 113 -8.37 20.40 1.11
N GLU A 114 -7.58 20.92 2.05
CA GLU A 114 -6.53 20.19 2.77
C GLU A 114 -7.08 19.10 3.69
N GLN A 115 -8.23 19.34 4.34
CA GLN A 115 -8.90 18.33 5.16
C GLN A 115 -9.34 17.15 4.30
N PHE A 116 -9.89 17.44 3.13
CA PHE A 116 -10.25 16.40 2.17
C PHE A 116 -9.03 15.64 1.65
N LEU A 117 -7.92 16.33 1.40
CA LEU A 117 -6.65 15.70 1.00
C LEU A 117 -6.15 14.73 2.08
N VAL A 118 -6.10 15.14 3.35
CA VAL A 118 -5.70 14.24 4.45
C VAL A 118 -6.66 13.06 4.56
N HIS A 119 -7.97 13.31 4.49
CA HIS A 119 -8.97 12.26 4.49
C HIS A 119 -8.83 11.29 3.32
N THR A 120 -8.48 11.79 2.13
CA THR A 120 -8.21 10.97 0.95
C THR A 120 -6.99 10.07 1.18
N LEU A 121 -5.94 10.59 1.83
CA LEU A 121 -4.76 9.80 2.21
C LEU A 121 -5.07 8.74 3.27
N THR A 122 -6.07 8.94 4.13
CA THR A 122 -6.51 7.94 5.12
C THR A 122 -7.46 6.90 4.53
N MET A 123 -8.35 7.31 3.63
CA MET A 123 -9.40 6.46 3.07
C MET A 123 -8.91 5.57 1.93
N ILE A 124 -8.12 6.11 1.02
CA ILE A 124 -7.84 5.40 -0.21
C ILE A 124 -6.88 4.24 0.11
N SER A 125 -7.37 3.02 -0.11
CA SER A 125 -6.59 1.81 0.09
C SER A 125 -5.35 1.82 -0.80
N MET A 126 -4.27 1.26 -0.27
CA MET A 126 -2.93 1.31 -0.86
C MET A 126 -2.90 0.97 -2.36
N GLN A 127 -3.55 -0.10 -2.78
CA GLN A 127 -3.60 -0.52 -4.19
C GLN A 127 -4.15 0.56 -5.13
N ILE A 128 -5.04 1.43 -4.66
CA ILE A 128 -5.61 2.52 -5.46
C ILE A 128 -4.64 3.70 -5.59
N LEU A 129 -3.95 4.07 -4.51
CA LEU A 129 -2.99 5.17 -4.52
C LEU A 129 -1.65 4.80 -5.18
N LEU A 130 -1.25 3.53 -5.14
CA LEU A 130 0.08 3.12 -5.58
C LEU A 130 0.20 2.92 -7.09
N ASP A 131 -0.82 2.30 -7.70
CA ASP A 131 -0.71 1.77 -9.07
C ASP A 131 -1.45 2.60 -10.11
N THR A 132 -2.03 3.74 -9.69
CA THR A 132 -2.83 4.59 -10.59
C THR A 132 -2.20 5.97 -10.81
N SER A 133 -2.43 6.54 -11.99
CA SER A 133 -2.04 7.92 -12.31
C SER A 133 -2.71 8.94 -11.39
N MET A 134 -3.92 8.67 -10.93
CA MET A 134 -4.64 9.48 -9.95
C MET A 134 -3.89 9.50 -8.60
N GLY A 135 -3.49 8.34 -8.10
CA GLY A 135 -2.76 8.24 -6.83
C GLY A 135 -1.45 9.02 -6.83
N LYS A 136 -0.70 8.98 -7.95
CA LYS A 136 0.50 9.81 -8.14
C LYS A 136 0.20 11.31 -8.00
N LYS A 137 -0.85 11.80 -8.68
CA LYS A 137 -1.28 13.21 -8.59
C LYS A 137 -1.71 13.60 -7.18
N VAL A 138 -2.40 12.72 -6.45
CA VAL A 138 -2.78 12.98 -5.05
C VAL A 138 -1.53 13.13 -4.17
N PHE A 139 -0.53 12.27 -4.35
CA PHE A 139 0.75 12.41 -3.63
C PHE A 139 1.51 13.68 -4.04
N ASP A 140 1.52 14.06 -5.31
CA ASP A 140 2.15 15.31 -5.77
C ASP A 140 1.52 16.53 -5.06
N ILE A 141 0.19 16.54 -4.93
CA ILE A 141 -0.54 17.58 -4.21
C ILE A 141 -0.21 17.54 -2.70
N ALA A 142 -0.16 16.34 -2.09
CA ALA A 142 0.20 16.16 -0.68
C ALA A 142 1.61 16.68 -0.36
N VAL A 143 2.55 16.43 -1.26
CA VAL A 143 3.96 16.82 -1.14
C VAL A 143 4.11 18.33 -1.26
N ASN A 144 3.36 18.96 -2.17
CA ASN A 144 3.32 20.42 -2.29
C ASN A 144 2.64 21.09 -1.08
N LYS A 145 1.51 20.55 -0.61
CA LYS A 145 0.76 21.07 0.55
C LYS A 145 1.29 20.59 1.91
N PHE A 146 2.41 19.87 1.93
CA PHE A 146 3.00 19.29 3.14
C PHE A 146 3.13 20.27 4.32
N PRO A 147 3.58 21.54 4.14
CA PRO A 147 3.72 22.49 5.25
C PRO A 147 2.42 22.78 6.00
N ILE A 148 1.27 22.61 5.33
CA ILE A 148 -0.06 22.84 5.88
C ILE A 148 -0.58 21.55 6.50
N ILE A 149 -0.60 20.46 5.72
CA ILE A 149 -1.22 19.20 6.16
C ILE A 149 -0.50 18.56 7.34
N ARG A 150 0.82 18.73 7.47
CA ARG A 150 1.60 18.15 8.57
C ARG A 150 1.20 18.67 9.96
N LYS A 151 0.56 19.84 10.02
CA LYS A 151 0.12 20.50 11.26
C LYS A 151 -1.28 20.08 11.68
N MET A 152 -1.99 19.34 10.84
CA MET A 152 -3.36 18.92 11.08
C MET A 152 -3.38 17.69 11.96
N ALA A 153 -4.22 17.68 13.01
CA ALA A 153 -4.34 16.51 13.89
C ALA A 153 -4.76 15.24 13.13
N SER A 154 -5.59 15.37 12.09
CA SER A 154 -6.01 14.27 11.21
C SER A 154 -4.86 13.65 10.42
N PHE A 155 -3.73 14.33 10.27
CA PHE A 155 -2.54 13.77 9.60
C PHE A 155 -1.96 12.59 10.37
N ASN A 156 -2.15 12.55 11.69
CA ASN A 156 -1.75 11.42 12.52
C ASN A 156 -2.56 10.14 12.24
N GLU A 157 -3.68 10.23 11.52
CA GLU A 157 -4.48 9.07 11.11
C GLU A 157 -4.04 8.48 9.76
N VAL A 158 -3.10 9.13 9.06
CA VAL A 158 -2.57 8.64 7.77
C VAL A 158 -1.81 7.31 7.98
N PRO A 159 -2.05 6.28 7.14
CA PRO A 159 -1.38 4.99 7.26
C PRO A 159 0.11 5.08 6.96
N LEU A 160 0.89 4.15 7.53
CA LEU A 160 2.35 4.09 7.44
C LEU A 160 2.84 4.27 6.00
N ASP A 161 2.29 3.52 5.07
CA ASP A 161 2.80 3.51 3.70
C ASP A 161 2.65 4.85 2.98
N ALA A 162 1.55 5.57 3.23
CA ALA A 162 1.34 6.91 2.69
C ALA A 162 2.31 7.91 3.33
N ILE A 163 2.58 7.79 4.64
CA ILE A 163 3.60 8.57 5.33
C ILE A 163 4.98 8.33 4.70
N LEU A 164 5.37 7.07 4.50
CA LEU A 164 6.66 6.75 3.89
C LEU A 164 6.78 7.36 2.49
N ARG A 165 5.73 7.30 1.68
CA ARG A 165 5.73 7.89 0.33
C ARG A 165 5.85 9.41 0.33
N ILE A 166 5.24 10.08 1.30
CA ILE A 166 5.35 11.54 1.44
C ILE A 166 6.74 11.90 1.96
N LEU A 167 7.18 11.29 3.06
CA LEU A 167 8.42 11.67 3.76
C LEU A 167 9.70 11.22 3.03
N ASP A 168 9.66 10.25 2.13
CA ASP A 168 10.84 9.81 1.38
C ASP A 168 11.16 10.73 0.17
N ARG A 169 10.17 11.52 -0.29
CA ARG A 169 10.28 12.32 -1.51
C ARG A 169 11.31 13.43 -1.46
N CYS A 170 12.06 13.57 -2.55
CA CYS A 170 13.08 14.59 -2.72
C CYS A 170 12.52 15.99 -2.85
N ASP A 171 11.39 16.12 -3.55
CA ASP A 171 10.67 17.35 -3.86
C ASP A 171 9.66 17.75 -2.77
N LEU A 172 9.73 17.14 -1.58
CA LEU A 172 8.90 17.48 -0.44
C LEU A 172 9.04 18.96 -0.09
N ASN A 173 7.90 19.68 -0.09
CA ASN A 173 7.87 21.09 0.21
C ASN A 173 8.06 21.29 1.73
N ILE A 174 9.27 21.66 2.13
CA ILE A 174 9.64 21.94 3.52
C ILE A 174 10.44 23.23 3.60
N SER A 175 10.50 23.82 4.79
CA SER A 175 11.42 24.91 5.09
C SER A 175 12.78 24.37 5.49
N SER A 176 12.79 23.33 6.33
CA SER A 176 14.00 22.64 6.81
C SER A 176 13.75 21.15 6.98
N GLU A 177 14.81 20.33 6.98
CA GLU A 177 14.68 18.89 7.25
C GLU A 177 14.12 18.61 8.66
N TYR A 178 14.22 19.57 9.58
CA TYR A 178 13.60 19.48 10.90
C TYR A 178 12.07 19.38 10.84
N ASP A 179 11.45 19.91 9.78
CA ASP A 179 10.01 19.74 9.54
C ASP A 179 9.63 18.25 9.41
N VAL A 180 10.51 17.46 8.79
CA VAL A 180 10.34 16.01 8.63
C VAL A 180 10.54 15.31 9.97
N VAL A 181 11.50 15.76 10.78
CA VAL A 181 11.76 15.23 12.13
C VAL A 181 10.52 15.37 13.02
N GLU A 182 10.01 16.58 13.17
CA GLU A 182 8.85 16.84 14.03
C GLU A 182 7.62 16.03 13.57
N THR A 183 7.38 15.94 12.26
CA THR A 183 6.25 15.19 11.72
C THR A 183 6.41 13.69 11.90
N ALA A 184 7.60 13.14 11.65
CA ALA A 184 7.89 11.73 11.87
C ALA A 184 7.68 11.34 13.33
N ILE A 185 8.22 12.14 14.27
CA ILE A 185 8.11 11.86 15.70
C ILE A 185 6.67 12.03 16.17
N SER A 186 5.97 13.10 15.75
CA SER A 186 4.57 13.31 16.10
C SER A 186 3.68 12.16 15.61
N TRP A 187 3.88 11.69 14.37
CA TRP A 187 3.12 10.57 13.83
C TRP A 187 3.42 9.25 14.56
N LEU A 188 4.68 8.99 14.92
CA LEU A 188 5.07 7.83 15.71
C LEU A 188 4.50 7.90 17.14
N ALA A 189 4.50 9.08 17.75
CA ALA A 189 3.99 9.32 19.09
C ALA A 189 2.46 9.21 19.18
N ALA A 190 1.75 9.46 18.07
CA ALA A 190 0.30 9.45 18.05
C ALA A 190 -0.32 8.07 18.36
N LYS A 191 0.36 6.97 18.04
CA LYS A 191 -0.12 5.62 18.35
C LYS A 191 1.00 4.66 18.79
N PRO A 192 0.88 3.98 19.94
CA PRO A 192 1.95 3.19 20.54
C PRO A 192 2.41 2.02 19.66
N GLU A 193 1.50 1.39 18.92
CA GLU A 193 1.79 0.25 18.05
C GLU A 193 2.74 0.59 16.89
N ARG A 194 2.89 1.88 16.56
CA ARG A 194 3.74 2.35 15.46
C ARG A 194 5.24 2.25 15.76
N ILE A 195 5.61 2.03 17.02
CA ILE A 195 7.01 1.92 17.44
C ILE A 195 7.78 0.87 16.63
N HIS A 196 7.13 -0.22 16.25
CA HIS A 196 7.73 -1.30 15.46
C HIS A 196 8.13 -0.86 14.05
N PHE A 197 7.52 0.22 13.53
CA PHE A 197 7.79 0.78 12.22
C PHE A 197 8.67 2.04 12.29
N SER A 198 9.15 2.41 13.48
CA SER A 198 9.97 3.61 13.69
C SER A 198 11.19 3.64 12.77
N TYR A 199 11.92 2.54 12.61
CA TYR A 199 13.08 2.47 11.70
C TYR A 199 12.72 2.82 10.24
N LEU A 200 11.50 2.50 9.77
CA LEU A 200 11.05 2.85 8.43
C LEU A 200 10.75 4.33 8.28
N VAL A 201 10.22 4.96 9.32
CA VAL A 201 9.88 6.38 9.30
C VAL A 201 11.13 7.23 9.54
N LEU A 202 11.98 6.85 10.50
CA LEU A 202 13.22 7.54 10.84
C LEU A 202 14.21 7.55 9.67
N ARG A 203 14.24 6.49 8.84
CA ARG A 203 15.12 6.47 7.65
C ARG A 203 14.78 7.54 6.62
N CYS A 204 13.54 8.06 6.65
CA CYS A 204 13.12 9.13 5.74
C CYS A 204 13.75 10.48 6.12
N ILE A 205 14.31 10.62 7.33
CA ILE A 205 14.99 11.83 7.80
C ILE A 205 16.42 11.85 7.25
N ARG A 206 16.76 12.91 6.51
CA ARG A 206 18.10 13.10 5.94
C ARG A 206 18.98 13.81 6.96
N ILE A 207 19.58 13.06 7.88
CA ILE A 207 20.37 13.62 9.00
C ILE A 207 21.51 14.55 8.54
N ALA A 208 22.05 14.33 7.34
CA ALA A 208 23.06 15.20 6.72
C ALA A 208 22.58 16.65 6.51
N ASN A 209 21.27 16.85 6.36
CA ASN A 209 20.63 18.16 6.14
C ASN A 209 20.16 18.83 7.44
N LEU A 210 20.33 18.19 8.60
CA LEU A 210 20.04 18.78 9.90
C LEU A 210 21.25 19.56 10.42
N ALA A 211 20.97 20.72 11.02
CA ALA A 211 21.97 21.49 11.76
C ALA A 211 22.37 20.78 13.08
N PRO A 212 23.55 21.07 13.65
CA PRO A 212 24.03 20.36 14.84
C PRO A 212 23.12 20.43 16.07
N ASP A 213 22.50 21.59 16.30
CA ASP A 213 21.47 21.83 17.31
C ASP A 213 20.23 20.95 17.05
N GLN A 214 19.72 20.96 15.82
CA GLN A 214 18.57 20.15 15.40
C GLN A 214 18.81 18.64 15.55
N ARG A 215 20.05 18.18 15.37
CA ARG A 215 20.42 16.78 15.62
C ARG A 215 20.34 16.44 17.11
N THR A 216 20.77 17.35 17.97
CA THR A 216 20.69 17.18 19.42
C THR A 216 19.23 17.13 19.87
N ASP A 217 18.40 18.02 19.34
CA ASP A 217 16.96 18.06 19.61
C ASP A 217 16.24 16.79 19.12
N LEU A 218 16.60 16.27 17.93
CA LEU A 218 16.10 14.98 17.43
C LEU A 218 16.34 13.85 18.44
N PHE A 219 17.57 13.73 18.98
CA PHE A 219 17.87 12.70 19.98
C PHE A 219 17.12 12.93 21.29
N ALA A 220 16.97 14.18 21.73
CA ALA A 220 16.17 14.53 22.91
C ALA A 220 14.69 14.14 22.72
N LEU A 221 14.09 14.47 21.58
CA LEU A 221 12.71 14.13 21.25
C LEU A 221 12.49 12.61 21.24
N THR A 222 13.37 11.84 20.59
CA THR A 222 13.27 10.37 20.59
C THR A 222 13.36 9.76 21.99
N SER A 223 14.16 10.38 22.87
CA SER A 223 14.36 9.92 24.25
C SER A 223 13.20 10.31 25.18
N SER A 224 12.42 11.34 24.82
CA SER A 224 11.24 11.79 25.57
C SER A 224 9.95 11.03 25.24
N MET A 225 9.96 10.10 24.28
CA MET A 225 8.77 9.35 23.89
C MET A 225 8.31 8.41 25.00
N SER A 226 7.09 8.63 25.50
CA SER A 226 6.52 7.82 26.57
C SER A 226 6.38 6.35 26.17
N ASN A 227 6.60 5.45 27.13
CA ASN A 227 6.48 3.99 27.04
C ASN A 227 7.49 3.26 26.12
N TYR A 228 8.14 3.93 25.17
CA TYR A 228 9.02 3.28 24.19
C TYR A 228 10.34 3.99 23.89
N ALA A 229 10.73 4.98 24.71
CA ALA A 229 11.97 5.74 24.56
C ALA A 229 13.19 4.87 24.27
N GLN A 230 13.37 3.76 25.01
CA GLN A 230 14.54 2.89 24.83
C GLN A 230 14.57 2.21 23.45
N ILE A 231 13.42 1.72 22.97
CA ILE A 231 13.30 1.07 21.66
C ILE A 231 13.48 2.12 20.55
N MET A 232 12.85 3.28 20.70
CA MET A 232 12.95 4.38 19.76
C MET A 232 14.39 4.88 19.64
N SER A 233 15.06 5.13 20.76
CA SER A 233 16.46 5.57 20.79
C SER A 233 17.40 4.52 20.22
N ALA A 234 17.16 3.23 20.45
CA ALA A 234 17.92 2.16 19.81
C ALA A 234 17.75 2.19 18.28
N PHE A 235 16.52 2.25 17.76
CA PHE A 235 16.28 2.32 16.33
C PHE A 235 16.80 3.62 15.70
N ALA A 236 16.68 4.76 16.38
CA ALA A 236 17.27 6.02 15.96
C ALA A 236 18.78 5.91 15.86
N HIS A 237 19.44 5.37 16.88
CA HIS A 237 20.88 5.12 16.88
C HIS A 237 21.32 4.26 15.69
N TYR A 238 20.65 3.12 15.45
CA TYR A 238 20.97 2.25 14.31
C TYR A 238 20.69 2.91 12.96
N THR A 239 19.59 3.66 12.85
CA THR A 239 19.18 4.29 11.60
C THR A 239 20.15 5.40 11.23
N PHE A 240 20.51 6.26 12.18
CA PHE A 240 21.30 7.46 11.93
C PHE A 240 22.81 7.26 11.94
N ASN A 241 23.33 6.26 12.66
CA ASN A 241 24.76 5.94 12.64
C ASN A 241 25.15 4.98 11.51
N ASN A 242 24.18 4.59 10.66
CA ASN A 242 24.47 3.83 9.45
C ASN A 242 25.03 4.76 8.37
N THR A 243 26.02 4.29 7.61
CA THR A 243 26.51 4.96 6.39
C THR A 243 25.40 5.38 5.42
N ASN A 244 24.28 4.66 5.41
CA ASN A 244 23.11 4.97 4.60
C ASN A 244 22.41 6.27 5.01
N ALA A 245 22.49 6.69 6.28
CA ALA A 245 21.86 7.92 6.78
C ALA A 245 22.52 9.19 6.22
N HIS A 246 23.81 9.08 5.89
CA HIS A 246 24.59 10.18 5.30
C HIS A 246 24.54 10.20 3.77
N ARG A 247 23.80 9.27 3.15
CA ARG A 247 23.62 9.30 1.70
C ARG A 247 22.77 10.49 1.31
N VAL A 248 23.22 11.19 0.29
CA VAL A 248 22.52 12.34 -0.29
C VAL A 248 22.07 11.97 -1.69
N CYS A 249 20.90 12.47 -2.10
CA CYS A 249 20.46 12.32 -3.48
C CYS A 249 21.43 13.06 -4.42
N VAL A 250 22.00 12.33 -5.39
CA VAL A 250 22.98 12.83 -6.37
C VAL A 250 22.39 12.99 -7.78
N LEU A 251 21.08 12.87 -7.92
CA LEU A 251 20.41 13.08 -9.20
C LEU A 251 20.54 14.55 -9.61
N ALA A 252 21.13 14.82 -10.77
CA ALA A 252 21.42 16.17 -11.22
C ALA A 252 20.16 17.04 -11.34
N GLU A 253 19.06 16.46 -11.80
CA GLU A 253 17.73 17.08 -11.88
C GLU A 253 17.16 17.49 -10.51
N HIS A 254 17.62 16.88 -9.43
CA HIS A 254 17.13 17.13 -8.07
C HIS A 254 17.97 18.15 -7.31
N ASN A 255 19.03 18.72 -7.90
CA ASN A 255 19.92 19.66 -7.21
C ASN A 255 19.21 20.93 -6.69
N SER A 256 18.07 21.30 -7.27
CA SER A 256 17.24 22.42 -6.82
C SER A 256 16.42 22.12 -5.56
N TYR A 257 16.19 20.84 -5.24
CA TYR A 257 15.34 20.47 -4.12
C TYR A 257 16.04 20.66 -2.78
N LYS A 258 15.26 21.12 -1.78
CA LYS A 258 15.79 21.44 -0.45
C LYS A 258 16.42 20.27 0.29
N ARG A 259 16.00 19.07 -0.07
CA ARG A 259 16.43 17.83 0.55
C ARG A 259 17.60 17.17 -0.17
N CYS A 260 17.99 17.70 -1.33
CA CYS A 260 18.96 17.10 -2.23
C CYS A 260 20.21 17.97 -2.38
N GLY A 261 21.25 17.37 -2.94
CA GLY A 261 22.56 18.02 -3.05
C GLY A 261 23.34 18.00 -1.73
N ASN A 262 24.65 17.92 -1.83
CA ASN A 262 25.57 17.90 -0.69
C ASN A 262 25.69 19.31 -0.09
N ARG A 263 24.68 19.71 0.68
CA ARG A 263 24.63 21.04 1.33
C ARG A 263 25.73 21.23 2.38
N SER A 264 26.22 20.13 2.95
CA SER A 264 27.29 20.12 3.95
C SER A 264 28.68 20.33 3.34
N GLY A 265 28.82 20.30 2.01
CA GLY A 265 30.13 20.35 1.34
C GLY A 265 31.06 19.18 1.71
N HIS A 266 30.54 18.13 2.32
CA HIS A 266 31.32 16.97 2.75
C HIS A 266 31.63 16.10 1.53
N THR A 267 32.73 16.40 0.83
CA THR A 267 33.23 15.60 -0.30
C THR A 267 33.84 14.28 0.13
N GLN A 268 34.03 14.07 1.44
CA GLN A 268 34.62 12.87 2.00
C GLN A 268 33.69 12.22 3.01
N PHE A 269 33.35 10.96 2.74
CA PHE A 269 32.83 10.03 3.73
C PHE A 269 33.95 9.69 4.72
N VAL A 270 34.05 10.45 5.81
CA VAL A 270 34.96 10.09 6.91
C VAL A 270 34.28 8.99 7.72
N ILE A 271 34.57 7.74 7.38
CA ILE A 271 34.26 6.61 8.26
C ILE A 271 35.28 6.67 9.40
N ASN A 272 34.89 7.24 10.53
CA ASN A 272 35.61 7.03 11.78
C ASN A 272 35.36 5.58 12.22
N VAL A 273 36.10 4.66 11.63
CA VAL A 273 36.21 3.30 12.15
C VAL A 273 36.82 3.45 13.53
N PRO A 274 36.14 3.08 14.62
CA PRO A 274 36.77 3.06 15.93
C PRO A 274 38.01 2.20 15.76
N SER A 275 39.18 2.75 16.11
CA SER A 275 40.43 2.00 16.10
C SER A 275 40.32 0.90 17.16
N ARG A 276 39.60 -0.18 16.85
CA ARG A 276 39.82 -1.46 17.49
C ARG A 276 41.27 -1.74 17.18
N LYS A 277 42.14 -1.62 18.19
CA LYS A 277 43.51 -2.13 18.12
C LYS A 277 43.37 -3.51 17.48
N ILE A 278 43.79 -3.62 16.22
CA ILE A 278 43.95 -4.91 15.58
C ILE A 278 45.08 -5.53 16.39
N VAL A 279 44.70 -6.34 17.38
CA VAL A 279 45.65 -7.19 18.07
C VAL A 279 46.09 -8.17 17.00
N TYR A 280 47.22 -7.89 16.36
CA TYR A 280 47.92 -8.85 15.54
C TYR A 280 48.14 -10.09 16.40
N ARG A 281 47.26 -11.09 16.27
CA ARG A 281 47.58 -12.42 16.74
C ARG A 281 48.86 -12.83 16.02
N ARG A 282 49.87 -13.17 16.82
CA ARG A 282 51.21 -13.54 16.38
C ARG A 282 51.13 -14.51 15.19
N LYS A 283 52.00 -14.26 14.20
CA LYS A 283 52.19 -14.99 12.94
C LYS A 283 51.88 -16.49 13.09
N ALA A 284 50.83 -16.95 12.43
CA ALA A 284 50.70 -18.37 12.13
C ALA A 284 51.87 -18.78 11.20
N PRO A 285 52.49 -19.96 11.39
CA PRO A 285 53.58 -20.41 10.53
C PRO A 285 53.08 -20.59 9.09
N PRO A 286 53.93 -20.37 8.08
CA PRO A 286 53.54 -20.36 6.68
C PRO A 286 53.04 -21.74 6.25
N ILE A 287 51.83 -21.76 5.70
CA ILE A 287 51.25 -22.93 5.03
C ILE A 287 52.10 -23.21 3.79
N LYS A 288 52.80 -24.35 3.78
CA LYS A 288 53.53 -24.82 2.59
C LYS A 288 52.52 -25.19 1.51
N ALA A 289 52.53 -24.45 0.40
CA ALA A 289 51.77 -24.80 -0.80
C ALA A 289 52.41 -26.01 -1.49
N SER A 290 51.84 -27.20 -1.30
CA SER A 290 52.11 -28.34 -2.18
C SER A 290 51.17 -28.29 -3.37
N TYR A 291 51.70 -27.94 -4.54
CA TYR A 291 51.01 -28.15 -5.81
C TYR A 291 50.83 -29.66 -6.03
N VAL A 292 49.60 -30.12 -6.20
CA VAL A 292 49.31 -31.41 -6.82
C VAL A 292 48.45 -31.15 -8.04
N THR A 293 49.10 -31.13 -9.19
CA THR A 293 48.48 -31.27 -10.50
C THR A 293 48.03 -32.71 -10.69
N ALA A 294 46.74 -32.96 -10.88
CA ALA A 294 46.25 -34.25 -11.36
C ALA A 294 45.43 -34.05 -12.64
N LYS A 295 45.99 -34.53 -13.76
CA LYS A 295 45.31 -34.72 -15.05
C LYS A 295 44.42 -35.99 -15.00
N PRO A 296 43.48 -36.18 -15.96
CA PRO A 296 42.30 -37.03 -15.81
C PRO A 296 42.40 -38.43 -16.48
N LYS A 297 41.36 -39.26 -16.21
CA LYS A 297 40.96 -40.58 -16.75
C LYS A 297 41.65 -41.79 -16.06
N THR A 298 41.01 -42.92 -15.74
CA THR A 298 40.03 -43.77 -16.45
C THR A 298 39.28 -44.67 -15.45
N SER A 299 38.00 -44.99 -15.71
CA SER A 299 37.22 -46.07 -15.06
C SER A 299 37.80 -47.47 -15.39
N PRO A 300 37.48 -48.61 -14.70
CA PRO A 300 36.11 -49.14 -14.58
C PRO A 300 35.74 -50.00 -13.33
N SER A 301 34.41 -50.16 -13.17
CA SER A 301 33.66 -51.39 -12.85
C SER A 301 33.50 -51.95 -11.43
N GLN A 302 32.23 -52.33 -11.19
CA GLN A 302 31.62 -53.29 -10.25
C GLN A 302 31.43 -52.85 -8.80
N ALA A 303 30.34 -53.17 -8.10
CA ALA A 303 28.95 -53.56 -8.37
C ALA A 303 28.32 -53.79 -6.96
N LEU A 304 26.98 -53.77 -6.89
CA LEU A 304 26.13 -54.27 -5.80
C LEU A 304 25.96 -53.35 -4.57
N ASN A 305 24.79 -53.19 -3.97
CA ASN A 305 23.39 -53.35 -4.37
C ASN A 305 22.54 -52.84 -3.18
N GLU A 306 21.26 -52.58 -3.45
CA GLU A 306 20.10 -52.39 -2.53
C GLU A 306 19.71 -50.92 -2.23
N ILE A 307 18.76 -50.29 -2.94
CA ILE A 307 17.28 -50.52 -3.08
C ILE A 307 16.54 -50.12 -1.78
N LYS A 308 15.83 -48.97 -1.71
CA LYS A 308 14.43 -48.75 -2.16
C LYS A 308 14.12 -47.23 -2.11
N ASN A 309 13.84 -46.54 -3.22
CA ASN A 309 12.52 -46.32 -3.86
C ASN A 309 11.47 -45.60 -2.98
N ILE A 310 11.10 -44.35 -3.33
CA ILE A 310 9.72 -43.97 -3.72
C ILE A 310 9.79 -42.90 -4.83
N ARG A 311 9.04 -43.17 -5.90
CA ARG A 311 9.00 -42.47 -7.19
C ARG A 311 8.07 -41.26 -7.21
N MET A 312 8.36 -40.34 -8.13
CA MET A 312 7.37 -39.46 -8.74
C MET A 312 6.32 -40.28 -9.51
N HIS A 313 5.06 -39.84 -9.50
CA HIS A 313 4.07 -40.17 -10.52
C HIS A 313 3.31 -38.91 -10.91
N GLU A 314 3.42 -38.56 -12.19
CA GLU A 314 2.43 -37.78 -12.92
C GLU A 314 1.23 -38.67 -13.25
N GLY A 315 0.02 -38.07 -13.28
CA GLY A 315 -1.05 -38.51 -14.17
C GLY A 315 -2.38 -38.93 -13.54
N LYS A 316 -3.32 -37.97 -13.57
CA LYS A 316 -4.78 -38.12 -13.75
C LYS A 316 -5.61 -38.70 -12.59
N ASP A 317 -6.37 -37.80 -11.96
CA ASP A 317 -7.81 -38.00 -11.74
C ASP A 317 -8.55 -36.66 -11.84
N LEU A 318 -9.27 -36.47 -12.95
CA LEU A 318 -10.22 -35.39 -13.16
C LEU A 318 -11.43 -35.61 -12.23
N LYS A 319 -11.41 -34.99 -11.05
CA LYS A 319 -12.64 -34.74 -10.29
C LYS A 319 -13.17 -33.36 -10.66
N ARG A 320 -14.36 -33.35 -11.29
CA ARG A 320 -15.15 -32.17 -11.61
C ARG A 320 -15.22 -31.25 -10.39
N SER A 321 -14.54 -30.11 -10.44
CA SER A 321 -14.65 -29.07 -9.42
C SER A 321 -16.00 -28.38 -9.59
N VAL A 322 -16.95 -28.73 -8.72
CA VAL A 322 -18.11 -27.90 -8.43
C VAL A 322 -17.57 -26.58 -7.89
N PHE A 323 -17.83 -25.48 -8.59
CA PHE A 323 -17.55 -24.13 -8.10
C PHE A 323 -18.44 -23.85 -6.88
N GLY A 324 -17.95 -24.21 -5.69
CA GLY A 324 -18.48 -23.71 -4.43
C GLY A 324 -17.77 -22.39 -4.11
N ILE A 325 -18.47 -21.26 -4.28
CA ILE A 325 -18.08 -20.02 -3.62
C ILE A 325 -18.09 -20.34 -2.12
N SER A 326 -16.93 -20.32 -1.47
CA SER A 326 -16.81 -20.68 -0.06
C SER A 326 -17.79 -19.84 0.75
N GLN A 327 -18.74 -20.53 1.41
CA GLN A 327 -19.62 -19.99 2.44
C GLN A 327 -18.82 -19.67 3.70
N LYS A 328 -17.95 -18.66 3.64
CA LYS A 328 -17.44 -18.01 4.84
C LYS A 328 -18.01 -16.60 4.88
N PRO A 329 -18.78 -16.24 5.92
CA PRO A 329 -19.18 -14.87 6.16
C PRO A 329 -17.92 -13.99 6.07
N ARG A 330 -17.97 -12.97 5.21
CA ARG A 330 -16.89 -12.00 5.14
C ARG A 330 -17.07 -11.05 6.32
N THR A 331 -15.99 -10.97 7.10
CA THR A 331 -15.94 -10.17 8.32
C THR A 331 -16.06 -8.68 8.03
N THR A 332 -16.76 -7.98 8.92
CA THR A 332 -16.92 -6.53 8.96
C THR A 332 -15.55 -5.84 8.93
N ARG A 333 -15.51 -4.55 8.56
CA ARG A 333 -14.26 -3.76 8.52
C ARG A 333 -13.49 -3.79 9.85
N MET A 334 -14.21 -3.80 10.97
CA MET A 334 -13.67 -3.92 12.32
C MET A 334 -13.03 -5.30 12.54
N GLU A 335 -13.74 -6.38 12.20
CA GLU A 335 -13.21 -7.75 12.27
C GLU A 335 -12.06 -8.01 11.27
N ARG A 336 -12.00 -7.29 10.13
CA ARG A 336 -10.81 -7.32 9.23
C ARG A 336 -9.60 -6.67 9.88
N MET A 337 -9.78 -5.53 10.55
CA MET A 337 -8.71 -4.87 11.30
C MET A 337 -8.25 -5.71 12.49
N GLU A 338 -9.17 -6.39 13.15
CA GLU A 338 -8.89 -7.32 14.24
C GLU A 338 -8.15 -8.57 13.75
N ARG A 339 -8.52 -9.11 12.58
CA ARG A 339 -7.83 -10.23 11.94
C ARG A 339 -6.42 -9.86 11.48
N TYR A 340 -6.19 -8.63 10.99
CA TYR A 340 -4.84 -8.13 10.72
C TYR A 340 -4.02 -7.96 12.00
N LEU A 341 -4.65 -7.55 13.11
CA LEU A 341 -4.04 -7.53 14.44
C LEU A 341 -3.69 -8.94 14.96
N GLU A 342 -4.53 -9.95 14.71
CA GLU A 342 -4.27 -11.34 15.09
C GLU A 342 -3.20 -12.01 14.23
N GLU A 343 -3.19 -11.80 12.91
CA GLU A 343 -2.10 -12.25 12.03
C GLU A 343 -0.78 -11.58 12.40
N TYR A 344 -0.83 -10.32 12.83
CA TYR A 344 0.33 -9.58 13.33
C TYR A 344 0.85 -10.13 14.66
N LYS A 345 -0.04 -10.51 15.60
CA LYS A 345 0.34 -11.20 16.85
C LYS A 345 0.99 -12.57 16.57
N ARG A 346 0.45 -13.34 15.62
CA ARG A 346 0.99 -14.64 15.21
C ARG A 346 2.35 -14.55 14.52
N MET A 347 2.61 -13.50 13.74
CA MET A 347 3.92 -13.30 13.10
C MET A 347 5.01 -12.86 14.09
N LEU A 348 4.64 -12.34 15.26
CA LEU A 348 5.57 -11.83 16.28
C LEU A 348 5.82 -12.78 17.46
N ASN A 349 5.24 -13.99 17.47
CA ASN A 349 5.30 -14.95 18.58
C ASN A 349 5.07 -14.30 19.96
N LEU A 350 3.94 -13.58 20.11
CA LEU A 350 3.35 -13.23 21.40
C LEU A 350 2.23 -14.22 21.76
#